data_AF-A0AAN6VW63-F1
#
_entry.id   AF-A0AAN6VW63-F1
#
_cell.length_a   1.000
_cell.length_b   1.000
_cell.length_c   1.000
_cell.angle_alpha   90.00
_cell.angle_beta   90.00
_cell.angle_gamma   90.00
#
_symmetry.space_group_name_H-M   'P 1'
#
loop_
_entity.id
_entity.type
_entity.pdbx_description
1 polymer ?
#
loop_
_entity_poly.entity_id
_entity_poly.type
_entity_poly.pdbx_seq_one_letter_code
_entity_poly.pdbx_strand_id
1 'polypeptide(L)' 'SQLDVLKEYPLRGTLQQFRLIKVRAFTCNRCNKEKKSKLVATEDGNWENLMCNGCYGSVLKEG' A
#
# COMPACT_ATOMS: atom_id res chain seq x y z
N SER A 1 -8.98 9.07 -10.23
CA SER A 1 -8.49 7.98 -11.11
C SER A 1 -8.14 6.78 -10.25
N GLN A 2 -8.89 5.69 -10.40
CA GLN A 2 -8.61 4.42 -9.72
C GLN A 2 -7.25 3.90 -10.19
N LEU A 3 -6.43 3.37 -9.27
CA LEU A 3 -5.13 2.80 -9.63
C LEU A 3 -5.35 1.48 -10.38
N ASP A 4 -4.68 1.29 -11.52
CA ASP A 4 -4.76 0.02 -12.25
C ASP A 4 -4.06 -1.09 -11.45
N VAL A 5 -4.85 -1.92 -10.77
CA VAL A 5 -4.38 -3.04 -9.96
C VAL A 5 -4.12 -4.25 -10.87
N LEU A 6 -2.90 -4.78 -10.80
CA LEU A 6 -2.48 -6.02 -11.45
C LEU A 6 -2.79 -7.25 -10.57
N LYS A 7 -2.62 -7.12 -9.26
CA LYS A 7 -2.83 -8.21 -8.31
C LYS A 7 -3.24 -7.68 -6.94
N GLU A 8 -4.22 -8.33 -6.35
CA GLU A 8 -4.61 -8.17 -4.95
C GLU A 8 -3.98 -9.27 -4.12
N TYR A 9 -3.41 -8.92 -2.97
CA TYR A 9 -2.95 -9.88 -1.98
C TYR A 9 -4.04 -10.07 -0.90
N PRO A 10 -4.02 -11.20 -0.15
CA PRO A 10 -5.02 -11.43 0.89
C PRO A 10 -5.07 -10.31 1.93
N LEU A 11 -6.29 -10.01 2.40
CA LEU A 11 -6.53 -9.11 3.52
C LEU A 11 -5.89 -9.66 4.80
N ARG A 12 -5.27 -8.80 5.60
CA ARG A 12 -4.62 -9.11 6.88
C ARG A 12 -5.04 -8.07 7.91
N GLY A 13 -6.09 -8.38 8.68
CA GLY A 13 -6.76 -7.39 9.51
C GLY A 13 -7.40 -6.30 8.65
N THR A 14 -7.07 -5.04 8.91
CA THR A 14 -7.50 -3.88 8.10
C THR A 14 -6.61 -3.62 6.89
N LEU A 15 -5.47 -4.33 6.78
CA LEU A 15 -4.46 -4.07 5.76
C LEU A 15 -4.62 -4.99 4.55
N GLN A 16 -4.60 -4.39 3.36
CA GLN A 16 -4.51 -5.13 2.10
C GLN A 16 -3.40 -4.56 1.23
N GLN A 17 -2.57 -5.45 0.65
CA GLN A 17 -1.52 -5.07 -0.29
C GLN A 17 -1.99 -5.29 -1.73
N PHE A 18 -1.53 -4.41 -2.63
CA PHE A 18 -1.83 -4.44 -4.05
C PHE A 18 -0.55 -4.27 -4.86
N ARG A 19 -0.46 -4.98 -5.98
CA ARG A 19 0.51 -4.71 -7.05
C ARG A 19 -0.20 -3.97 -8.17
N LEU A 20 0.35 -2.83 -8.57
CA LEU A 20 -0.13 -1.99 -9.66
C LEU A 20 0.51 -2.38 -11.00
N ILE A 21 -0.18 -2.10 -12.10
CA ILE A 21 0.35 -2.29 -13.46
C ILE A 21 1.57 -1.36 -13.68
N LYS A 22 1.39 -0.07 -13.36
CA LYS A 22 2.40 0.98 -13.55
C LYS A 22 2.99 1.42 -12.21
N VAL A 23 4.25 1.85 -12.26
CA VAL A 23 4.91 2.49 -11.11
C VAL A 23 4.17 3.79 -10.77
N ARG A 24 3.90 4.02 -9.49
CA ARG A 24 3.27 5.25 -9.00
C ARG A 24 4.15 5.94 -7.98
N ALA A 25 4.17 7.27 -8.06
CA ALA A 25 4.66 8.12 -6.99
C ALA A 25 3.53 8.33 -5.97
N PHE A 26 3.84 8.23 -4.68
CA PHE A 26 2.91 8.50 -3.58
C PHE A 26 3.68 8.82 -2.30
N THR A 27 3.02 9.49 -1.37
CA THR A 27 3.54 9.71 -0.02
C THR A 27 2.99 8.62 0.89
N CYS A 28 3.88 7.92 1.60
CA CYS A 28 3.45 6.89 2.56
C CYS A 28 2.78 7.55 3.77
N ASN A 29 1.53 7.21 4.06
CA ASN A 29 0.76 7.75 5.20
C ASN A 29 1.39 7.47 6.58
N ARG A 30 2.20 6.40 6.72
CA ARG A 30 2.85 6.02 7.99
C ARG A 30 4.23 6.65 8.19
N CYS A 31 5.08 6.69 7.16
CA CYS A 31 6.46 7.20 7.31
C CYS A 31 6.70 8.57 6.68
N ASN A 32 5.68 9.18 6.07
CA ASN A 32 5.71 10.52 5.46
C ASN A 32 6.81 10.73 4.41
N LYS A 33 7.38 9.64 3.86
CA LYS A 33 8.39 9.68 2.81
C LYS A 33 7.73 9.44 1.45
N GLU A 34 8.18 10.18 0.45
CA GLU A 34 7.86 9.89 -0.94
C GLU A 34 8.36 8.50 -1.35
N LYS A 35 7.57 7.82 -2.18
CA LYS A 35 7.83 6.50 -2.73
C LYS A 35 7.53 6.49 -4.20
N LYS A 36 8.27 5.67 -4.94
CA LYS A 36 7.99 5.34 -6.33
C LYS A 36 8.00 3.82 -6.48
N SER A 37 6.83 3.20 -6.56
CA SER A 37 6.69 1.74 -6.45
C SER A 37 5.50 1.20 -7.24
N LYS A 38 5.50 -0.11 -7.52
CA LYS A 38 4.31 -0.87 -7.96
C LYS A 38 3.57 -1.54 -6.81
N LEU A 39 4.15 -1.58 -5.61
CA LEU A 39 3.52 -2.14 -4.42
C LEU A 39 3.05 -1.03 -3.49
N VAL A 40 1.77 -1.08 -3.16
CA VAL A 40 1.09 -0.19 -2.22
C VAL A 40 0.22 -1.04 -1.30
N ALA A 41 -0.08 -0.54 -0.11
CA ALA A 41 -1.09 -1.13 0.76
C ALA A 41 -2.10 -0.06 1.17
N THR A 42 -3.33 -0.48 1.42
CA THR A 42 -4.39 0.35 1.99
C THR A 42 -4.71 -0.16 3.40
N GLU A 43 -5.17 0.75 4.25
CA GLU A 43 -5.82 0.45 5.51
C GLU A 43 -7.32 0.74 5.35
N ASP A 44 -8.18 -0.20 5.73
CA ASP A 44 -9.64 -0.11 5.59
C ASP A 44 -10.11 0.21 4.16
N GLY A 45 -9.35 -0.25 3.16
CA GLY A 45 -9.63 0.02 1.74
C GLY A 45 -9.43 1.48 1.32
N ASN A 46 -8.84 2.33 2.16
CA ASN A 46 -8.63 3.74 1.85
C ASN A 46 -7.47 3.96 0.88
N TRP A 47 -7.80 4.27 -0.38
CA TRP A 47 -6.85 4.53 -1.47
C TRP A 47 -6.24 5.94 -1.45
N GLU A 48 -6.76 6.86 -0.64
CA GLU A 48 -6.19 8.20 -0.46
C GLU A 48 -4.98 8.16 0.49
N ASN A 49 -4.93 7.15 1.37
CA ASN A 49 -3.89 6.98 2.39
C ASN A 49 -3.05 5.73 2.13
N LEU A 50 -2.23 5.78 1.08
CA LEU A 50 -1.39 4.65 0.70
C LEU A 50 -0.23 4.44 1.66
N MET A 51 0.02 3.17 1.98
CA MET A 51 1.15 2.72 2.78
C MET A 51 2.20 2.03 1.89
N CYS A 52 3.48 2.27 2.18
CA CYS A 52 4.58 1.62 1.46
C CYS A 52 4.83 0.18 1.93
N ASN A 53 5.41 -0.65 1.06
CA ASN A 53 5.71 -2.05 1.38
C ASN A 53 6.53 -2.25 2.68
N GLY A 54 7.49 -1.35 2.96
CA GLY A 54 8.28 -1.41 4.19
C GLY A 54 7.45 -1.16 5.45
N CYS A 55 6.58 -0.15 5.42
CA CYS A 55 5.65 0.15 6.52
C CYS A 55 4.62 -0.97 6.70
N TYR A 56 4.04 -1.47 5.60
CA TYR A 56 3.13 -2.61 5.62
C TYR A 56 3.79 -3.82 6.30
N GLY A 57 5.03 -4.16 5.94
CA GLY A 57 5.77 -5.25 6.56
C GLY A 57 6.12 -5.02 8.04
N SER A 58 6.24 -3.76 8.49
CA SER A 58 6.41 -3.43 9.92
C SER A 58 5.13 -3.71 10.70
N VAL A 59 3.98 -3.24 10.20
CA VAL A 59 2.69 -3.44 10.88
C VAL A 59 2.37 -4.92 11.03
N LEU A 60 2.60 -5.72 9.98
CA LEU A 60 2.37 -7.17 10.03
C LEU A 60 3.27 -7.94 10.99
N LYS A 61 4.35 -7.35 11.50
CA LYS A 61 5.23 -7.96 12.52
C LYS A 61 4.87 -7.50 13.93
N GLU A 62 4.20 -6.36 14.05
CA GLU A 62 3.79 -5.76 15.33
C GLU A 62 2.46 -6.35 15.84
N GLY A 63 1.67 -6.96 14.95
CA GLY A 63 0.44 -7.72 15.29
C GLY A 63 0.62 -9.22 15.08
#